data_AF-A0A176ZWG2-F1
#
_entry.id   AF-A0A176ZWG2-F1
#
_cell.length_a   1.000
_cell.length_b   1.000
_cell.length_c   1.000
_cell.angle_alpha   90.00
_cell.angle_beta   90.00
_cell.angle_gamma   90.00
#
_symmetry.space_group_name_H-M   'P 1'
#
loop_
_entity.id
_entity.type
_entity.pdbx_description
1 polymer ?
#
loop_
_entity_poly.entity_id
_entity_poly.type
_entity_poly.pdbx_seq_one_letter_code
_entity_poly.pdbx_strand_id
1 'polypeptide(L)'
;MMSALTTLSDFVPQMPPMAPSMPPNGFIELPVVPGYVPPELFTNFPPNAPAFFSTNLRSRAIRLVPKPAPQYAVRTNDPNDIYERANFYRDKYPDFVHTIQSLPIAWDDLYTYFDPLDIWMEGAGFCFHVIHRLAGTNIEKDDR
;
A
#
# COMPACT_ATOMS: atom_id res chain seq x y z
N MET A 1 54.45 26.85 10.78
CA MET A 1 53.62 26.30 9.69
C MET A 1 53.30 24.86 10.07
N MET A 2 52.01 24.54 10.19
CA MET A 2 51.34 23.21 10.00
C MET A 2 51.83 22.06 10.90
N SER A 3 51.11 21.60 11.94
CA SER A 3 49.91 20.71 11.94
C SER A 3 50.17 19.39 11.18
N ALA A 4 49.89 18.19 11.68
CA ALA A 4 48.70 17.77 12.42
C ALA A 4 48.95 16.52 13.30
N LEU A 5 48.19 16.45 14.39
CA LEU A 5 47.99 15.30 15.26
C LEU A 5 47.04 14.30 14.60
N THR A 6 47.39 13.02 14.67
CA THR A 6 46.55 11.87 14.32
C THR A 6 45.40 11.73 15.32
N THR A 7 44.16 11.65 14.85
CA THR A 7 42.99 11.33 15.69
C THR A 7 42.23 10.17 15.05
N LEU A 8 42.27 9.02 15.73
CA LEU A 8 41.37 7.88 15.56
C LEU A 8 40.01 8.22 16.19
N SER A 9 38.95 7.48 15.81
CA SER A 9 37.53 7.60 16.20
C SER A 9 36.74 8.59 15.33
N ASP A 10 35.61 8.27 14.69
CA ASP A 10 34.55 7.32 15.00
C ASP A 10 33.94 6.71 13.72
N PHE A 11 33.96 5.37 13.58
CA PHE A 11 33.01 4.67 12.70
C PHE A 11 31.81 4.28 13.56
N VAL A 12 30.76 5.09 13.52
CA VAL A 12 29.43 4.66 13.99
C VAL A 12 28.75 3.98 12.80
N PRO A 13 28.45 2.67 12.85
CA PRO A 13 27.58 2.06 11.86
C PRO A 13 26.20 2.71 12.00
N GLN A 14 25.72 3.37 10.95
CA GLN A 14 24.32 3.80 10.90
C GLN A 14 23.44 2.56 10.97
N MET A 15 22.84 2.33 12.13
CA MET A 15 21.78 1.36 12.34
C MET A 15 20.64 1.74 11.37
N PRO A 16 20.11 0.81 10.56
CA PRO A 16 18.93 1.11 9.75
C PRO A 16 17.79 1.56 10.67
N PRO A 17 16.93 2.50 10.23
CA PRO A 17 15.88 3.05 11.08
C PRO A 17 15.05 1.90 11.64
N MET A 18 15.06 1.82 12.98
CA MET A 18 14.32 0.85 13.77
C MET A 18 12.87 0.92 13.31
N ALA A 19 12.34 -0.21 12.78
CA ALA A 19 10.94 -0.31 12.44
C ALA A 19 10.09 0.12 13.66
N PRO A 20 9.02 0.89 13.47
CA PRO A 20 8.22 1.36 14.59
C PRO A 20 7.72 0.15 15.40
N SER A 21 8.12 0.12 16.68
CA SER A 21 7.67 -0.88 17.64
C SER A 21 6.16 -0.80 17.78
N MET A 22 5.46 -1.89 17.47
CA MET A 22 4.01 -1.94 17.57
C MET A 22 3.50 -1.66 19.00
N PRO A 23 2.39 -0.92 19.16
CA PRO A 23 1.69 -0.82 20.43
C PRO A 23 0.93 -2.12 20.76
N PRO A 24 0.67 -2.39 22.06
CA PRO A 24 0.14 -3.67 22.56
C PRO A 24 -1.29 -4.04 22.13
N ASN A 25 -1.95 -3.25 21.27
CA ASN A 25 -3.31 -3.49 20.81
C ASN A 25 -3.41 -4.09 19.38
N GLY A 26 -2.31 -4.48 18.74
CA GLY A 26 -2.34 -5.15 17.42
C GLY A 26 -2.80 -4.26 16.24
N PHE A 27 -2.96 -2.97 16.49
CA PHE A 27 -3.13 -1.96 15.44
C PHE A 27 -1.75 -1.60 14.91
N ILE A 28 -1.49 -1.95 13.64
CA ILE A 28 -0.35 -1.42 12.90
C ILE A 28 -0.68 0.04 12.65
N GLU A 29 0.19 0.96 13.08
CA GLU A 29 0.07 2.38 12.76
C GLU A 29 -0.05 2.53 11.24
N LEU A 30 -1.06 3.26 10.78
CA LEU A 30 -1.29 3.39 9.34
C LEU A 30 -0.11 4.15 8.72
N PRO A 31 0.54 3.59 7.69
CA PRO A 31 1.69 4.22 7.06
C PRO A 31 1.27 5.51 6.37
N VAL A 32 2.14 6.52 6.38
CA VAL A 32 1.88 7.80 5.72
C VAL A 32 1.68 7.57 4.21
N VAL A 33 0.55 8.08 3.68
CA VAL A 33 0.25 7.99 2.24
C VAL A 33 1.15 8.90 1.41
N PRO A 34 1.34 8.65 0.09
CA PRO A 34 2.20 9.47 -0.79
C PRO A 34 1.79 10.94 -1.02
N GLY A 35 0.87 11.48 -0.21
CA GLY A 35 0.45 12.88 -0.25
C GLY A 35 -0.67 13.13 -1.26
N TYR A 36 -0.47 14.10 -2.16
CA TYR A 36 -1.44 14.47 -3.19
C TYR A 36 -1.77 13.28 -4.10
N VAL A 37 -3.06 13.06 -4.37
CA VAL A 37 -3.53 12.04 -5.33
C VAL A 37 -3.64 12.71 -6.71
N PRO A 38 -2.77 12.37 -7.68
CA PRO A 38 -2.82 12.98 -9.00
C PRO A 38 -4.07 12.51 -9.79
N PRO A 39 -4.78 13.39 -10.52
CA PRO A 39 -5.91 13.01 -11.36
C PRO A 39 -5.56 11.91 -12.39
N GLU A 40 -4.29 11.88 -12.83
CA GLU A 40 -3.75 10.90 -13.75
C GLU A 40 -3.86 9.47 -13.23
N LEU A 41 -3.96 9.27 -11.91
CA LEU A 41 -4.22 7.98 -11.27
C LEU A 41 -5.51 7.31 -11.80
N PHE A 42 -6.47 8.13 -12.23
CA PHE A 42 -7.78 7.65 -12.68
C PHE A 42 -7.92 7.62 -14.20
N THR A 43 -7.10 8.39 -14.92
CA THR A 43 -7.23 8.56 -16.38
C THR A 43 -6.15 7.87 -17.18
N ASN A 44 -4.95 7.67 -16.61
CA ASN A 44 -3.78 7.13 -17.31
C ASN A 44 -3.45 5.71 -16.82
N PHE A 45 -4.46 4.85 -16.76
CA PHE A 45 -4.27 3.47 -16.33
C PHE A 45 -3.41 2.67 -17.31
N PRO A 46 -2.35 1.98 -16.85
CA PRO A 46 -1.53 1.15 -17.71
C PRO A 46 -2.35 0.01 -18.34
N PRO A 47 -2.34 -0.17 -19.67
CA PRO A 47 -3.21 -1.12 -20.36
C PRO A 47 -2.99 -2.59 -19.96
N ASN A 48 -1.81 -2.91 -19.42
CA ASN A 48 -1.43 -4.26 -19.01
C ASN A 48 -1.42 -4.46 -17.48
N ALA A 49 -1.87 -3.45 -16.71
CA ALA A 49 -1.89 -3.56 -15.26
C ALA A 49 -2.84 -4.68 -14.79
N PRO A 50 -2.45 -5.49 -13.78
CA PRO A 50 -3.21 -6.66 -13.37
C PRO A 50 -4.57 -6.38 -12.74
N ALA A 51 -4.62 -5.36 -11.87
CA ALA A 51 -5.77 -5.05 -11.00
C ALA A 51 -6.42 -6.29 -10.37
N PHE A 52 -5.64 -7.17 -9.74
CA PHE A 52 -6.04 -8.54 -9.39
C PHE A 52 -7.35 -8.64 -8.60
N PHE A 53 -7.61 -7.75 -7.64
CA PHE A 53 -8.85 -7.77 -6.87
C PHE A 53 -10.03 -7.27 -7.72
N SER A 54 -9.83 -6.17 -8.44
CA SER A 54 -10.84 -5.59 -9.31
C SER A 54 -11.14 -6.43 -10.55
N THR A 55 -10.25 -7.30 -10.98
CA THR A 55 -10.45 -8.20 -12.13
C THR A 55 -10.76 -9.63 -11.72
N ASN A 56 -10.91 -9.91 -10.42
CA ASN A 56 -11.11 -11.26 -9.90
C ASN A 56 -10.07 -12.22 -10.49
N LEU A 57 -8.79 -11.93 -10.23
CA LEU A 57 -7.63 -12.64 -10.77
C LEU A 57 -7.59 -12.66 -12.32
N ARG A 58 -7.80 -11.49 -12.95
CA ARG A 58 -7.81 -11.31 -14.42
C ARG A 58 -8.94 -12.04 -15.16
N SER A 59 -9.95 -12.55 -14.46
CA SER A 59 -11.11 -13.21 -15.09
C SER A 59 -12.15 -12.25 -15.67
N ARG A 60 -12.13 -10.97 -15.27
CA ARG A 60 -12.99 -9.91 -15.84
C ARG A 60 -12.17 -8.71 -16.29
N ALA A 61 -12.78 -7.93 -17.20
CA ALA A 61 -12.16 -6.73 -17.75
C ALA A 61 -11.97 -5.63 -16.69
N ILE A 62 -10.96 -4.79 -16.92
CA ILE A 62 -10.70 -3.55 -16.20
C ILE A 62 -11.87 -2.58 -16.39
N ARG A 63 -12.29 -1.90 -15.31
CA ARG A 63 -13.28 -0.83 -15.38
C ARG A 63 -12.61 0.53 -15.25
N LEU A 64 -12.89 1.41 -16.19
CA LEU A 64 -12.46 2.81 -16.16
C LEU A 64 -13.52 3.68 -15.47
N VAL A 65 -13.11 4.84 -14.98
CA VAL A 65 -14.05 5.83 -14.43
C VAL A 65 -14.96 6.34 -15.56
N PRO A 66 -16.29 6.19 -15.48
CA PRO A 66 -17.20 6.59 -16.53
C PRO A 66 -17.31 8.12 -16.63
N LYS A 67 -17.96 8.60 -17.70
CA LYS A 67 -18.32 10.02 -17.87
C LYS A 67 -19.85 10.15 -17.97
N PRO A 68 -20.52 10.88 -17.06
CA PRO A 68 -19.94 11.59 -15.90
C PRO A 68 -19.36 10.63 -14.86
N ALA A 69 -18.33 11.09 -14.15
CA ALA A 69 -17.75 10.31 -13.06
C ALA A 69 -18.74 10.24 -11.88
N PRO A 70 -18.86 9.09 -11.20
CA PRO A 70 -19.58 9.03 -9.94
C PRO A 70 -18.92 9.92 -8.90
N GLN A 71 -19.62 10.24 -7.82
CA GLN A 71 -19.02 11.00 -6.73
C GLN A 71 -17.79 10.27 -6.20
N TYR A 72 -16.64 10.96 -6.17
CA TYR A 72 -15.40 10.40 -5.63
C TYR A 72 -15.59 10.02 -4.17
N ALA A 73 -15.08 8.85 -3.79
CA ALA A 73 -15.20 8.39 -2.43
C ALA A 73 -14.23 9.14 -1.52
N VAL A 74 -14.81 9.90 -0.60
CA VAL A 74 -14.11 10.43 0.57
C VAL A 74 -14.34 9.45 1.71
N ARG A 75 -13.87 8.20 1.56
CA ARG A 75 -13.89 7.25 2.68
C ARG A 75 -12.91 7.74 3.73
N THR A 76 -13.31 7.67 5.00
CA THR A 76 -12.40 7.79 6.12
C THR A 76 -11.44 6.61 6.09
N ASN A 77 -10.14 6.85 6.32
CA ASN A 77 -9.14 5.80 6.51
C ASN A 77 -9.29 5.17 7.91
N ASP A 78 -10.51 4.78 8.27
CA ASP A 78 -10.80 4.18 9.56
C ASP A 78 -10.07 2.82 9.68
N PRO A 79 -9.30 2.60 10.76
CA PRO A 79 -8.54 1.36 10.92
C PRO A 79 -9.38 0.08 10.91
N ASN A 80 -10.62 0.11 11.40
CA ASN A 80 -11.50 -1.07 11.41
C ASN A 80 -11.99 -1.38 10.00
N ASP A 81 -12.40 -0.37 9.23
CA ASP A 81 -12.81 -0.54 7.83
C ASP A 81 -11.67 -1.14 6.98
N ILE A 82 -10.44 -0.66 7.21
CA ILE A 82 -9.23 -1.17 6.56
C ILE A 82 -8.99 -2.64 6.94
N TYR A 83 -9.13 -2.96 8.24
CA TYR A 83 -8.97 -4.32 8.75
C TYR A 83 -10.02 -5.28 8.16
N GLU A 84 -11.29 -4.90 8.18
CA GLU A 84 -12.39 -5.69 7.61
C GLU A 84 -12.19 -5.92 6.11
N ARG A 85 -11.80 -4.87 5.36
CA ARG A 85 -11.54 -5.00 3.93
C ARG A 85 -10.34 -5.90 3.63
N ALA A 86 -9.26 -5.77 4.39
CA ALA A 86 -8.09 -6.63 4.25
C ALA A 86 -8.45 -8.11 4.51
N ASN A 87 -9.24 -8.38 5.54
CA ASN A 87 -9.74 -9.74 5.81
C ASN A 87 -10.64 -10.27 4.71
N PHE A 88 -11.54 -9.44 4.17
CA PHE A 88 -12.36 -9.83 3.02
C PHE A 88 -11.50 -10.31 1.84
N TYR A 89 -10.42 -9.58 1.49
CA TYR A 89 -9.54 -10.02 0.40
C TYR A 89 -8.74 -11.27 0.75
N ARG A 90 -8.30 -11.41 2.00
CA ARG A 90 -7.60 -12.61 2.48
C ARG A 90 -8.48 -13.85 2.39
N ASP A 91 -9.74 -13.75 2.78
CA ASP A 91 -10.69 -14.87 2.73
C ASP A 91 -11.09 -15.20 1.29
N LYS A 92 -11.23 -14.17 0.45
CA LYS A 92 -11.67 -14.34 -0.94
C LYS A 92 -10.57 -14.81 -1.89
N TYR A 93 -9.33 -14.37 -1.67
CA TYR A 93 -8.19 -14.63 -2.55
C TYR A 93 -6.96 -15.11 -1.75
N PRO A 94 -7.08 -16.16 -0.93
CA PRO A 94 -6.03 -16.54 0.02
C PRO A 94 -4.68 -16.76 -0.65
N ASP A 95 -4.64 -17.57 -1.71
CA ASP A 95 -3.40 -17.91 -2.42
C ASP A 95 -2.68 -16.67 -2.95
N PHE A 96 -3.41 -15.76 -3.59
CA PHE A 96 -2.84 -14.52 -4.12
C PHE A 96 -2.42 -13.58 -2.99
N VAL A 97 -3.27 -13.38 -1.98
CA VAL A 97 -2.98 -12.48 -0.86
C VAL A 97 -1.72 -12.91 -0.11
N HIS A 98 -1.48 -14.21 0.08
CA HIS A 98 -0.26 -14.70 0.71
C HIS A 98 1.03 -14.35 -0.06
N THR A 99 0.96 -14.07 -1.36
CA THR A 99 2.12 -13.65 -2.16
C THR A 99 2.44 -12.16 -2.03
N ILE A 100 1.57 -11.37 -1.41
CA ILE A 100 1.76 -9.92 -1.28
C ILE A 100 2.80 -9.67 -0.17
N GLN A 101 4.03 -9.37 -0.57
CA GLN A 101 5.18 -9.15 0.31
C GLN A 101 5.81 -7.76 0.16
N SER A 102 5.20 -6.91 -0.67
CA SER A 102 5.72 -5.56 -0.96
C SER A 102 4.71 -4.51 -0.53
N LEU A 103 5.19 -3.58 0.29
CA LEU A 103 4.46 -2.40 0.71
C LEU A 103 4.42 -1.40 -0.45
N PRO A 104 3.24 -0.91 -0.87
CA PRO A 104 3.19 0.10 -1.91
C PRO A 104 3.85 1.40 -1.41
N ILE A 105 4.58 2.08 -2.27
CA ILE A 105 5.30 3.32 -1.97
C ILE A 105 4.82 4.48 -2.85
N ALA A 106 4.14 4.18 -3.95
CA ALA A 106 3.55 5.13 -4.88
C ALA A 106 2.09 4.79 -5.16
N TRP A 107 1.32 5.77 -5.67
CA TRP A 107 -0.07 5.52 -6.06
C TRP A 107 -0.19 4.50 -7.20
N ASP A 108 0.76 4.48 -8.12
CA ASP A 108 0.77 3.58 -9.27
C ASP A 108 0.89 2.09 -8.86
N ASP A 109 1.45 1.80 -7.68
CA ASP A 109 1.53 0.44 -7.14
C ASP A 109 0.12 -0.16 -6.93
N LEU A 110 -0.90 0.69 -6.74
CA LEU A 110 -2.29 0.27 -6.62
C LEU A 110 -2.81 -0.43 -7.87
N TYR A 111 -2.27 -0.15 -9.06
CA TYR A 111 -2.71 -0.77 -10.31
C TYR A 111 -2.45 -2.29 -10.35
N THR A 112 -1.57 -2.80 -9.49
CA THR A 112 -1.41 -4.24 -9.30
C THR A 112 -2.69 -4.87 -8.76
N TYR A 113 -3.43 -4.15 -7.92
CA TYR A 113 -4.52 -4.69 -7.11
C TYR A 113 -5.89 -4.19 -7.56
N PHE A 114 -5.98 -2.93 -7.97
CA PHE A 114 -7.23 -2.24 -8.25
C PHE A 114 -7.29 -1.62 -9.65
N ASP A 115 -8.50 -1.62 -10.23
CA ASP A 115 -8.79 -0.86 -11.44
C ASP A 115 -9.11 0.62 -11.10
N PRO A 116 -9.07 1.53 -12.07
CA PRO A 116 -9.31 2.96 -11.81
C PRO A 116 -10.65 3.24 -11.16
N LEU A 117 -11.69 2.46 -11.50
CA LEU A 117 -13.01 2.65 -10.93
C LEU A 117 -13.03 2.28 -9.44
N ASP A 118 -12.43 1.17 -9.01
CA ASP A 118 -12.37 0.81 -7.59
C ASP A 118 -11.49 1.81 -6.81
N ILE A 119 -10.36 2.26 -7.38
CA ILE A 119 -9.53 3.31 -6.74
C ILE A 119 -10.36 4.60 -6.54
N TRP A 120 -11.18 4.98 -7.53
CA TRP A 120 -12.07 6.13 -7.44
C TRP A 120 -13.21 5.95 -6.42
N MET A 121 -13.84 4.78 -6.41
CA MET A 121 -15.04 4.48 -5.62
C MET A 121 -14.73 4.08 -4.16
N GLU A 122 -13.52 3.65 -3.87
CA GLU A 122 -13.09 3.34 -2.50
C GLU A 122 -12.21 4.45 -1.91
N GLY A 123 -11.53 5.22 -2.76
CA GLY A 123 -10.57 6.24 -2.38
C GLY A 123 -9.14 5.69 -2.39
N ALA A 124 -8.22 6.40 -3.05
CA ALA A 124 -6.84 5.94 -3.24
C ALA A 124 -6.12 5.67 -1.91
N GLY A 125 -6.28 6.54 -0.92
CA GLY A 125 -5.69 6.37 0.41
C GLY A 125 -6.19 5.12 1.13
N PHE A 126 -7.48 4.84 1.05
CA PHE A 126 -8.07 3.64 1.64
C PHE A 126 -7.50 2.37 0.98
N CYS A 127 -7.49 2.33 -0.36
CA CYS A 127 -6.87 1.23 -1.12
C CYS A 127 -5.40 1.02 -0.72
N PHE A 128 -4.63 2.10 -0.57
CA PHE A 128 -3.23 2.06 -0.17
C PHE A 128 -3.04 1.42 1.21
N HIS A 129 -3.82 1.83 2.20
CA HIS A 129 -3.75 1.25 3.54
C HIS A 129 -4.17 -0.22 3.58
N VAL A 130 -5.16 -0.63 2.78
CA VAL A 130 -5.58 -2.03 2.68
C VAL A 130 -4.43 -2.90 2.18
N ILE A 131 -3.72 -2.49 1.13
CA ILE A 131 -2.57 -3.26 0.62
C ILE A 131 -1.42 -3.27 1.63
N HIS A 132 -1.13 -2.14 2.29
CA HIS A 132 -0.14 -2.10 3.37
C HIS A 132 -0.46 -3.08 4.49
N ARG A 133 -1.73 -3.13 4.93
CA ARG A 133 -2.17 -4.08 5.98
C ARG A 133 -1.99 -5.53 5.55
N LEU A 134 -2.32 -5.85 4.29
CA LEU A 134 -2.13 -7.19 3.73
C LEU A 134 -0.64 -7.57 3.72
N ALA A 135 0.20 -6.73 3.12
CA ALA A 135 1.64 -6.95 3.00
C ALA A 135 2.32 -7.05 4.37
N GLY A 136 2.07 -6.10 5.28
CA GLY A 136 2.66 -6.09 6.62
C GLY A 136 2.32 -7.35 7.42
N THR A 137 1.07 -7.82 7.35
CA THR A 137 0.66 -9.07 8.03
C THR A 137 1.40 -10.30 7.47
N ASN A 138 1.75 -10.31 6.19
CA ASN A 138 2.44 -11.45 5.58
C ASN A 138 3.94 -11.42 5.90
N ILE A 139 4.58 -10.26 5.80
CA ILE A 139 6.00 -10.05 6.15
C ILE A 139 6.24 -10.49 7.61
N GLU A 140 5.39 -10.06 8.54
CA GLU A 140 5.50 -10.43 9.97
C GLU A 140 5.35 -11.94 10.25
N LYS A 141 4.65 -12.66 9.38
CA LYS A 141 4.47 -14.11 9.52
C LYS A 141 5.66 -14.89 8.99
N ASP A 142 6.31 -14.39 7.94
CA ASP A 142 7.48 -15.03 7.34
C ASP A 142 8.74 -14.84 8.22
N ASP A 143 8.80 -13.78 9.02
CA ASP A 143 9.88 -13.50 9.97
C ASP A 143 9.79 -14.32 11.29
N ARG A 144 8.75 -15.15 11.48
CA ARG A 144 8.52 -15.97 12.69
C ARG A 144 8.74 -17.47 12.44
#